data_AF-A0A1C6DTU9-F1
#
_entry.id   AF-A0A1C6DTU9-F1
#
_cell.length_a   1.000
_cell.length_b   1.000
_cell.length_c   1.000
_cell.angle_alpha   90.00
_cell.angle_beta   90.00
_cell.angle_gamma   90.00
#
_symmetry.space_group_name_H-M   'P 1'
#
loop_
_entity.id
_entity.type
_entity.pdbx_description
1 polymer ?
#
loop_
_entity_poly.entity_id
_entity_poly.type
_entity_poly.pdbx_seq_one_letter_code
_entity_poly.pdbx_strand_id
1 'polypeptide(L)' 'MSNMGRPKLDEPMVHKVSVRFNEREYQRLKAYAESINKTMTEALKDGIELLYKNSQEKE' A
#
# COMPACT_ATOMS: atom_id res chain seq x y z
N MET A 1 -8.86 30.89 -22.56
CA MET A 1 -9.00 29.43 -22.72
C MET A 1 -8.63 28.80 -21.39
N SER A 2 -9.61 28.22 -20.70
CA SER A 2 -9.42 27.67 -19.36
C SER A 2 -8.47 26.48 -19.46
N ASN A 3 -7.30 26.60 -18.82
CA ASN A 3 -6.39 25.48 -18.63
C ASN A 3 -7.11 24.43 -17.76
N MET A 4 -7.81 23.48 -18.39
CA MET A 4 -8.31 22.31 -17.70
C MET A 4 -7.08 21.46 -17.33
N GLY A 5 -6.54 21.74 -16.14
CA GLY A 5 -5.54 20.89 -15.50
C GLY A 5 -6.11 19.51 -15.18
N ARG A 6 -5.27 18.63 -14.61
CA ARG A 6 -5.69 17.31 -14.15
C ARG A 6 -6.93 17.48 -13.22
N PRO A 7 -8.00 16.70 -13.42
CA PRO A 7 -9.18 16.76 -12.57
C PRO A 7 -8.77 16.72 -11.11
N LYS A 8 -9.37 17.58 -10.27
CA LYS A 8 -9.17 17.51 -8.83
C LYS A 8 -9.69 16.14 -8.38
N LEU A 9 -8.80 15.33 -7.84
CA LEU A 9 -9.18 14.09 -7.17
C LEU A 9 -9.64 14.48 -5.77
N ASP A 10 -10.78 13.95 -5.31
CA ASP A 10 -11.30 14.27 -3.97
C ASP A 10 -10.33 13.81 -2.86
N GLU A 11 -9.67 12.66 -3.06
CA GLU A 11 -8.66 12.13 -2.14
C GLU A 11 -7.35 11.78 -2.88
N PRO A 12 -6.47 12.77 -3.11
CA PRO A 12 -5.20 12.52 -3.79
C PRO A 12 -4.26 11.69 -2.91
N MET A 13 -3.56 10.73 -3.51
CA MET A 13 -2.47 9.99 -2.86
C MET A 13 -1.21 10.87 -2.79
N VAL A 14 -1.19 11.83 -1.85
CA VAL A 14 -0.11 12.84 -1.75
C VAL A 14 1.10 12.32 -0.99
N HIS A 15 0.91 11.38 -0.05
CA HIS A 15 1.96 10.92 0.84
C HIS A 15 2.63 9.65 0.30
N LYS A 16 3.96 9.69 0.17
CA LYS A 16 4.78 8.56 -0.24
C LYS A 16 5.57 8.02 0.95
N VAL A 17 5.40 6.73 1.23
CA VAL A 17 6.23 5.97 2.17
C VAL A 17 7.14 5.05 1.37
N SER A 18 8.42 4.98 1.72
CA SER A 18 9.41 4.09 1.07
C SER A 18 10.14 3.27 2.13
N VAL A 19 10.21 1.96 1.93
CA VAL A 19 10.84 1.01 2.85
C VAL A 19 11.87 0.20 2.07
N ARG A 20 13.03 -0.06 2.68
CA ARG A 20 14.08 -0.90 2.08
C ARG A 20 13.92 -2.34 2.53
N PHE A 21 14.03 -3.25 1.58
CA PHE A 21 13.97 -4.70 1.79
C PHE A 21 15.31 -5.30 1.40
N ASN A 22 15.71 -6.36 2.07
CA ASN A 22 16.73 -7.26 1.53
C ASN A 22 16.10 -8.21 0.49
N GLU A 23 16.94 -8.93 -0.26
CA GLU A 23 16.47 -9.81 -1.35
C GLU A 23 15.48 -10.88 -0.85
N ARG A 24 15.73 -11.47 0.31
CA ARG A 24 14.86 -12.53 0.86
C ARG A 24 13.48 -11.99 1.22
N GLU A 25 13.42 -10.83 1.85
CA GLU A 25 12.16 -10.20 2.23
C GLU A 25 11.38 -9.75 0.99
N TYR A 26 12.07 -9.21 -0.02
CA TYR A 26 11.46 -8.81 -1.28
C TYR A 26 10.81 -10.00 -2.01
N GLN A 27 11.56 -11.11 -2.17
CA GLN A 27 11.05 -12.32 -2.82
C GLN A 27 9.85 -12.90 -2.07
N ARG A 28 9.90 -12.88 -0.72
CA ARG A 28 8.78 -13.35 0.10
C ARG A 28 7.52 -12.49 -0.10
N LEU A 29 7.66 -11.16 -0.11
CA LEU A 29 6.53 -10.27 -0.34
C LEU A 29 5.96 -10.43 -1.76
N LYS A 30 6.84 -10.57 -2.76
CA LYS A 30 6.45 -10.79 -4.15
C LYS A 30 5.65 -12.09 -4.30
N ALA A 31 6.17 -13.20 -3.82
CA ALA A 31 5.49 -14.50 -3.88
C ALA A 31 4.15 -14.49 -3.12
N TYR A 32 4.09 -13.81 -1.97
CA TYR A 32 2.83 -13.67 -1.23
C TYR A 32 1.79 -12.87 -2.03
N ALA A 33 2.18 -11.73 -2.60
CA ALA A 33 1.29 -10.89 -3.40
C ALA A 33 0.76 -11.64 -4.64
N GLU A 34 1.63 -12.40 -5.32
CA GLU A 34 1.25 -13.27 -6.44
C GLU A 34 0.25 -14.36 -6.00
N SER A 35 0.45 -14.98 -4.83
CA SER A 35 -0.45 -16.03 -4.33
C SER A 35 -1.88 -15.56 -4.06
N ILE A 36 -2.07 -14.27 -3.78
CA ILE A 36 -3.38 -13.65 -3.51
C ILE A 36 -3.88 -12.80 -4.69
N ASN A 37 -3.22 -12.86 -5.85
CA ASN A 37 -3.52 -12.04 -7.05
C ASN A 37 -3.60 -10.53 -6.75
N LYS A 38 -2.70 -10.01 -5.92
CA LYS A 38 -2.58 -8.57 -5.63
C LYS A 38 -1.21 -8.04 -6.00
N THR A 39 -1.11 -6.73 -6.16
CA THR A 39 0.20 -6.07 -6.24
C THR A 39 0.89 -6.06 -4.88
N MET A 40 2.23 -5.97 -4.87
CA MET A 40 3.00 -5.86 -3.62
C MET A 40 2.56 -4.66 -2.78
N THR A 41 2.17 -3.55 -3.43
CA THR A 41 1.68 -2.35 -2.75
C THR A 41 0.35 -2.59 -2.06
N GLU A 42 -0.59 -3.30 -2.69
CA GLU A 42 -1.87 -3.65 -2.06
C GLU A 42 -1.66 -4.62 -0.91
N ALA A 43 -0.82 -5.64 -1.08
CA ALA A 43 -0.49 -6.57 0.00
C ALA A 43 0.14 -5.86 1.21
N LEU A 44 0.98 -4.84 0.99
CA LEU A 44 1.53 -4.01 2.06
C LEU A 44 0.45 -3.15 2.75
N LYS A 45 -0.48 -2.56 1.98
CA LYS A 45 -1.60 -1.79 2.54
C LYS A 45 -2.51 -2.67 3.39
N ASP A 46 -2.86 -3.86 2.91
CA ASP A 46 -3.66 -4.84 3.66
C ASP A 46 -2.95 -5.21 4.98
N GLY A 47 -1.63 -5.42 4.93
CA GLY A 47 -0.82 -5.70 6.11
C GLY A 47 -0.86 -4.57 7.15
N ILE A 48 -0.79 -3.31 6.70
CA ILE A 48 -0.90 -2.14 7.57
C ILE A 48 -2.31 -2.05 8.19
N GLU A 49 -3.36 -2.28 7.40
CA GLU A 49 -4.73 -2.25 7.87
C GLU A 49 -5.02 -3.34 8.92
N LEU A 50 -4.46 -4.54 8.72
CA LEU A 50 -4.52 -5.62 9.71
C LEU A 50 -3.82 -5.24 11.02
N LEU A 51 -2.67 -4.56 10.96
CA LEU A 51 -2.00 -4.07 12.16
C LEU A 51 -2.87 -3.07 12.92
N TYR A 52 -3.53 -2.14 12.23
CA TYR A 52 -4.45 -1.20 12.86
C TYR A 52 -5.64 -1.89 13.52
N LYS A 53 -6.29 -2.84 12.82
CA LYS A 53 -7.42 -3.61 13.39
C LYS A 53 -7.01 -4.35 14.67
N ASN A 54 -5.89 -5.05 14.64
CA ASN A 54 -5.40 -5.81 15.79
C ASN A 54 -4.91 -4.92 16.95
N SER A 55 -4.55 -3.66 16.67
CA SER A 55 -4.22 -2.68 17.71
C SER A 55 -5.46 -2.08 18.37
N GLN A 56 -6.57 -1.94 17.64
CA GLN A 56 -7.83 -1.42 18.19
C GLN A 56 -8.59 -2.47 19.03
N GLU A 57 -8.36 -3.77 18.82
CA GLU A 57 -8.93 -4.85 19.64
C GLU A 57 -8.24 -5.03 21.01
N LYS A 58 -7.18 -4.26 21.29
CA LYS A 58 -6.41 -4.33 22.54
C LYS A 58 -6.70 -3.19 23.52
N GLU A 59 -7.65 -2.32 23.20
CA GLU A 59 -8.26 -1.35 24.14
C GLU A 59 -9.65 -1.84 24.59
#